data_AF-A0A3D8Y2L7-F1
#
_entry.id   AF-A0A3D8Y2L7-F1
#
_cell.length_a   1.000
_cell.length_b   1.000
_cell.length_c   1.000
_cell.angle_alpha   90.00
_cell.angle_beta   90.00
_cell.angle_gamma   90.00
#
_symmetry.space_group_name_H-M   'P 1'
#
loop_
_entity.id
_entity.type
_entity.pdbx_description
1 polymer ?
#
loop_
_entity_poly.entity_id
_entity_poly.type
_entity_poly.pdbx_seq_one_letter_code
_entity_poly.pdbx_strand_id
1 'polypeptide(L)' 'MRTNIDIDDSLMREAMEISRIKTKKQTIEFALKEYIAAEHRRKLLDLRGKVEWEGNLVEWRTKDVQDI' A
#
# COMPACT_ATOMS: atom_id res chain seq x y z
N MET A 1 -14.59 11.48 -15.18
CA MET A 1 -14.16 11.79 -16.57
C MET A 1 -14.19 10.49 -17.38
N ARG A 2 -14.67 10.52 -18.63
CA ARG A 2 -14.60 9.36 -19.53
C ARG A 2 -13.39 9.56 -20.44
N THR A 3 -12.45 8.63 -20.40
CA THR A 3 -11.22 8.67 -21.20
C THR A 3 -11.14 7.37 -21.98
N ASN A 4 -10.73 7.44 -23.25
CA ASN A 4 -10.41 6.26 -24.05
C ASN A 4 -8.89 6.06 -24.01
N ILE A 5 -8.45 4.92 -23.51
CA ILE A 5 -7.03 4.55 -23.37
C ILE A 5 -6.88 3.11 -23.80
N ASP A 6 -5.78 2.83 -24.50
CA ASP A 6 -5.40 1.47 -24.85
C ASP A 6 -4.59 0.88 -23.70
N ILE A 7 -5.00 -0.30 -23.23
CA ILE A 7 -4.37 -1.02 -22.12
C ILE A 7 -4.22 -2.47 -22.54
N ASP A 8 -3.04 -3.03 -22.30
CA ASP A 8 -2.77 -4.44 -22.53
C ASP A 8 -3.80 -5.34 -21.80
N ASP A 9 -4.48 -6.19 -22.56
CA ASP A 9 -5.56 -7.03 -22.03
C ASP A 9 -5.05 -8.12 -21.07
N SER A 10 -3.81 -8.59 -21.23
CA SER A 10 -3.22 -9.56 -20.32
C SER A 10 -2.94 -8.94 -18.95
N LEU A 11 -2.42 -7.71 -18.93
CA LEU A 11 -2.21 -6.92 -17.73
C LEU A 11 -3.53 -6.62 -17.01
N MET A 12 -4.56 -6.20 -17.76
CA MET A 12 -5.87 -5.93 -17.17
C MET A 12 -6.50 -7.18 -16.56
N ARG A 13 -6.39 -8.33 -17.25
CA ARG A 13 -6.90 -9.61 -16.76
C ARG A 13 -6.20 -10.04 -15.47
N GLU A 14 -4.87 -10.00 -15.46
CA GLU A 14 -4.08 -10.33 -14.27
C GLU A 14 -4.44 -9.42 -13.09
N ALA A 15 -4.52 -8.10 -13.33
CA ALA A 15 -4.91 -7.15 -12.30
C ALA A 15 -6.32 -7.46 -11.73
N MET A 16 -7.29 -7.77 -12.60
CA MET A 16 -8.65 -8.16 -12.20
C MET A 16 -8.69 -9.48 -11.42
N GLU A 17 -7.87 -10.47 -11.80
CA GLU A 17 -7.78 -11.78 -11.12
C GLU A 17 -7.19 -11.63 -9.71
N ILE A 18 -6.08 -10.90 -9.58
CA ILE A 18 -5.41 -10.65 -8.30
C ILE A 18 -6.31 -9.82 -7.37
N SER A 19 -6.89 -8.74 -7.90
CA SER A 19 -7.72 -7.84 -7.09
C SER A 19 -9.14 -8.37 -6.87
N ARG A 20 -9.57 -9.41 -7.59
CA ARG A 20 -10.94 -9.96 -7.62
C ARG A 20 -12.01 -8.92 -7.98
N ILE A 21 -11.64 -7.90 -8.75
CA ILE A 21 -12.56 -6.83 -9.18
C ILE A 21 -13.18 -7.18 -10.53
N LYS A 22 -14.50 -6.99 -10.62
CA LYS A 22 -15.29 -7.43 -11.79
C LYS A 22 -15.23 -6.51 -13.00
N THR A 23 -14.85 -5.24 -12.83
CA THR A 23 -14.91 -4.25 -13.91
C THR A 23 -13.57 -3.59 -14.16
N LYS A 24 -13.18 -3.44 -15.44
CA LYS A 24 -11.93 -2.76 -15.85
C LYS A 24 -11.81 -1.37 -15.22
N LYS A 25 -12.91 -0.60 -15.18
CA LYS A 25 -12.96 0.73 -14.56
C LYS A 25 -12.57 0.69 -13.07
N GLN A 26 -13.18 -0.20 -12.29
CA GLN A 26 -12.91 -0.29 -10.86
C GLN A 26 -11.48 -0.79 -10.60
N THR A 27 -10.98 -1.71 -11.43
CA THR A 27 -9.60 -2.20 -11.33
C THR A 27 -8.59 -1.08 -11.57
N ILE A 28 -8.82 -0.25 -12.60
CA ILE A 28 -7.97 0.92 -12.87
C ILE A 28 -8.02 1.91 -11.69
N GLU A 29 -9.22 2.23 -11.20
CA GLU A 29 -9.36 3.17 -10.08
C GLU A 29 -8.69 2.63 -8.80
N PHE A 30 -8.83 1.34 -8.53
CA PHE A 30 -8.16 0.66 -7.42
C PHE A 30 -6.64 0.73 -7.57
N ALA A 31 -6.10 0.35 -8.74
CA ALA A 31 -4.66 0.37 -9.01
C ALA A 31 -4.05 1.78 -8.83
N LEU A 32 -4.75 2.82 -9.28
CA LEU A 32 -4.31 4.21 -9.10
C LEU A 32 -4.30 4.62 -7.62
N LYS A 33 -5.30 4.22 -6.83
CA LYS A 33 -5.34 4.48 -5.39
C LYS A 33 -4.19 3.77 -4.67
N GLU A 34 -3.96 2.52 -4.99
CA GLU A 34 -2.87 1.72 -4.41
C GLU A 34 -1.50 2.30 -4.78
N TYR A 35 -1.31 2.75 -6.02
CA TYR A 35 -0.08 3.42 -6.43
C TYR A 35 0.19 4.68 -5.60
N ILE A 36 -0.81 5.55 -5.44
CA ILE A 36 -0.68 6.77 -4.62
C ILE A 36 -0.36 6.41 -3.16
N ALA A 37 -1.06 5.42 -2.60
CA ALA A 37 -0.83 4.97 -1.22
C ALA A 37 0.58 4.37 -1.03
N ALA A 38 1.09 3.63 -2.02
CA ALA A 38 2.45 3.12 -2.02
C ALA A 38 3.48 4.26 -2.04
N GLU A 39 3.29 5.28 -2.88
CA GLU A 39 4.17 6.45 -2.94
C GLU A 39 4.15 7.25 -1.63
N HIS A 40 2.98 7.40 -1.00
CA HIS A 40 2.90 8.03 0.33
C HIS A 40 3.70 7.26 1.38
N ARG A 41 3.60 5.92 1.40
CA ARG A 41 4.41 5.08 2.29
C ARG A 41 5.90 5.21 2.00
N ARG A 42 6.31 5.30 0.73
CA ARG A 42 7.71 5.52 0.34
C ARG A 42 8.23 6.87 0.84
N LYS A 43 7.45 7.93 0.74
CA LYS A 43 7.82 9.25 1.30
C LYS A 43 8.07 9.23 2.81
N LEU A 44 7.37 8.37 3.57
CA LEU A 44 7.65 8.22 4.99
C LEU A 44 9.07 7.71 5.25
N LEU A 45 9.67 6.96 4.32
CA LEU A 45 11.05 6.51 4.44
C LEU A 45 12.05 7.67 4.39
N ASP A 46 11.69 8.79 3.76
CA ASP A 46 12.52 10.01 3.72
C ASP A 46 12.67 10.67 5.09
N LEU A 47 11.81 10.31 6.06
CA LEU A 47 11.89 10.76 7.45
C LEU A 47 12.90 9.96 8.28
N ARG A 48 13.50 8.89 7.72
CA ARG A 48 14.50 8.08 8.41
C ARG A 48 15.68 8.94 8.87
N GLY A 49 15.92 8.96 10.17
CA GLY A 49 17.00 9.75 10.79
C GLY A 49 16.72 11.26 10.90
N LYS A 50 15.53 11.73 10.48
CA LYS A 50 15.10 13.13 10.61
C LYS A 50 14.11 13.34 11.75
N VAL A 51 13.58 12.26 12.31
CA VAL A 51 12.59 12.30 13.39
C VAL A 51 13.20 11.62 14.61
N GLU A 52 13.12 12.29 15.76
CA GLU A 52 13.48 11.70 17.04
C GLU A 52 12.38 10.74 17.48
N TRP A 53 12.79 9.54 17.87
CA TRP A 53 11.88 8.55 18.43
C TRP A 53 11.97 8.60 19.95
N GLU A 54 10.85 8.87 20.61
CA GLU A 54 10.73 8.86 22.06
C GLU A 54 10.12 7.53 22.53
N GLY A 55 10.87 6.75 23.31
CA GLY A 55 10.40 5.50 23.90
C GLY A 55 11.53 4.63 24.46
N ASN A 56 11.17 3.57 25.19
CA ASN A 56 12.12 2.57 25.69
C ASN A 56 11.86 1.20 25.05
N LEU A 57 12.72 0.82 24.10
CA LEU A 57 12.61 -0.46 23.36
C LEU A 57 12.70 -1.69 24.28
N VAL A 58 13.44 -1.59 25.39
CA VAL A 58 13.62 -2.71 26.32
C VAL A 58 12.33 -2.97 27.08
N GLU A 59 11.68 -1.91 27.57
CA GLU A 59 10.41 -2.01 28.29
C GLU A 59 9.27 -2.58 27.45
N TRP A 60 9.26 -2.32 26.14
CA TRP A 60 8.21 -2.81 25.26
C TRP A 60 8.34 -4.31 24.97
N ARG A 61 9.57 -4.82 24.90
CA ARG A 61 9.83 -6.23 24.61
C ARG A 61 9.70 -7.15 25.82
N THR A 62 9.78 -6.61 27.03
CA THR A 62 9.66 -7.40 28.27
C THR A 62 8.22 -7.58 28.73
N LYS A 63 7.26 -6.78 28.25
CA LYS A 63 5.84 -6.87 28.63
C LYS A 63 5.10 -8.04 27.96
N ASP A 64 5.58 -8.55 26.84
CA ASP A 64 4.90 -9.60 26.07
C ASP A 64 5.13 -11.04 26.60
N VAL A 65 5.96 -11.22 27.63
CA VAL A 65 6.37 -12.56 28.13
C VAL A 65 5.76 -12.94 29.49
N GLN A 66 4.88 -12.12 30.06
CA GLN A 66 4.27 -12.41 31.37
C GLN A 66 2.78 -12.80 31.34
N ASP A 67 2.13 -12.77 30.17
CA ASP A 67 0.69 -13.03 30.02
C ASP A 67 0.34 -14.28 29.17
N ILE A 68 1.19 -15.33 29.17
CA ILE A 68 0.86 -16.66 28.62
C ILE A 68 0.98 -17.73 29.70
#